data_AF-A0A8T1VUQ1-F1
#
_entry.id   AF-A0A8T1VUQ1-F1
#
_cell.length_a   1.000
_cell.length_b   1.000
_cell.length_c   1.000
_cell.angle_alpha   90.00
_cell.angle_beta   90.00
_cell.angle_gamma   90.00
#
_symmetry.space_group_name_H-M   'P 1'
#
loop_
_entity.id
_entity.type
_entity.pdbx_description
1 polymer ?
#
loop_
_entity_poly.entity_id
_entity_poly.type
_entity_poly.pdbx_seq_one_letter_code
_entity_poly.pdbx_strand_id
1 'polypeptide(L)'
;MSALRTYKEKHGHLLVPYTFVVPHSDKSWPSVAWGYNLGNAVSMLRSSVNGCSDWTLSTEVTEELEAMGFITAASQFKWDAIIMPSLRRYYEVHGHTDVHLGFVVPRGDATWPRAAWGHRLGNTVRCIRHVRSYYPQVEELEEELERLELCYKTTISERDWKEKILPSLEAFREEFGHCLVTRTFKVPEDPKWPRKAWGLYLGKVVNAIRARATYTEQTTRDKDRLEAVGFAWNHSAGVWDDRIMPATETFAAVYPHCNVPQKFVVPSEEPVDTSSERPHSGQHLHRRDDEVRQGHEADAWAELAAKCKKIDLVAEAVTNPLARSGNDSGYDGGNTAPSATTKRSIYSKTYLALAPVADTSARQRLLLAAAPAIAAGTPINDDFLLSARMERQLRELEAQRGMVTRHEVLVAMVREHTILMEHAEAECPRAVVPMVMPSATLQ
;
A
#
# COMPACT_ATOMS: atom_id res chain seq x y z
N MET A 1 -20.17 11.91 -52.91
CA MET A 1 -19.93 10.49 -53.28
C MET A 1 -18.51 10.23 -53.80
N SER A 2 -18.01 10.93 -54.83
CA SER A 2 -16.67 10.66 -55.40
C SER A 2 -15.52 10.73 -54.39
N ALA A 3 -15.50 11.74 -53.51
CA ALA A 3 -14.49 11.83 -52.44
C ALA A 3 -14.55 10.66 -51.43
N LEU A 4 -15.74 10.09 -51.18
CA LEU A 4 -15.89 8.92 -50.31
C LEU A 4 -15.33 7.65 -50.95
N ARG A 5 -15.51 7.48 -52.27
CA ARG A 5 -14.92 6.36 -53.01
C ARG A 5 -13.39 6.40 -52.95
N THR A 6 -12.79 7.57 -53.21
CA THR A 6 -11.35 7.78 -53.05
C THR A 6 -10.89 7.51 -51.62
N TYR A 7 -11.64 7.96 -50.60
CA TYR A 7 -11.30 7.67 -49.20
C TYR A 7 -11.32 6.16 -48.93
N LYS A 8 -12.34 5.43 -49.40
CA LYS A 8 -12.45 3.98 -49.26
C LYS A 8 -11.29 3.25 -49.94
N GLU A 9 -10.91 3.65 -51.14
CA GLU A 9 -9.78 3.06 -51.87
C GLU A 9 -8.46 3.24 -51.11
N LYS A 10 -8.21 4.43 -50.55
CA LYS A 10 -6.98 4.72 -49.81
C LYS A 10 -6.92 4.08 -48.42
N HIS A 11 -8.03 4.09 -47.69
CA HIS A 11 -8.07 3.71 -46.28
C HIS A 11 -8.67 2.32 -46.04
N GLY A 12 -9.28 1.71 -47.06
CA GLY A 12 -9.96 0.41 -46.97
C GLY A 12 -11.30 0.44 -46.21
N HIS A 13 -11.67 1.59 -45.64
CA HIS A 13 -12.90 1.77 -44.85
C HIS A 13 -13.47 3.18 -45.03
N LEU A 14 -14.75 3.37 -44.71
CA LEU A 14 -15.43 4.67 -44.76
C LEU A 14 -15.50 5.41 -43.41
N LEU A 15 -14.65 5.03 -42.45
CA LEU A 15 -14.52 5.73 -41.18
C LEU A 15 -13.71 7.03 -41.37
N VAL A 16 -14.36 8.06 -41.89
CA VAL A 16 -13.76 9.39 -42.08
C VAL A 16 -13.72 10.14 -40.73
N PRO A 17 -12.55 10.63 -40.27
CA PRO A 17 -12.43 11.48 -39.10
C PRO A 17 -13.18 12.81 -39.27
N TYR A 18 -13.75 13.34 -38.18
CA TYR A 18 -14.50 14.60 -38.21
C TYR A 18 -13.68 15.78 -38.75
N THR A 19 -12.39 15.83 -38.44
CA THR A 19 -11.48 16.91 -38.83
C THR A 19 -10.84 16.70 -40.21
N PHE A 20 -11.21 15.64 -40.94
CA PHE A 20 -10.58 15.33 -42.21
C PHE A 20 -11.00 16.31 -43.30
N VAL A 21 -10.01 17.02 -43.84
CA VAL A 21 -10.13 17.92 -44.99
C VAL A 21 -9.39 17.30 -46.16
N VAL A 22 -10.03 17.29 -47.33
CA VAL A 22 -9.43 16.75 -48.54
C VAL A 22 -8.20 17.60 -48.92
N PRO A 23 -7.02 16.98 -49.12
CA PRO A 23 -5.80 17.72 -49.44
C PRO A 23 -5.89 18.48 -50.78
N HIS A 24 -5.41 19.72 -50.82
CA HIS A 24 -5.45 20.58 -52.02
C HIS A 24 -4.48 20.18 -53.13
N SER A 25 -3.46 19.38 -52.81
CA SER A 25 -2.35 19.10 -53.74
C SER A 25 -2.26 17.62 -54.13
N ASP A 26 -3.22 16.80 -53.70
CA ASP A 26 -3.24 15.37 -53.98
C ASP A 26 -4.21 15.08 -55.14
N LYS A 27 -3.63 14.84 -56.34
CA LYS A 27 -4.36 14.56 -57.59
C LYS A 27 -5.17 13.27 -57.56
N SER A 28 -4.93 12.40 -56.59
CA SER A 28 -5.77 11.21 -56.41
C SER A 28 -7.15 11.53 -55.84
N TRP A 29 -7.35 12.74 -55.30
CA TRP A 29 -8.66 13.24 -54.90
C TRP A 29 -9.32 14.05 -56.02
N PRO A 30 -10.66 13.99 -56.16
CA PRO A 30 -11.38 14.84 -57.10
C PRO A 30 -11.09 16.32 -56.82
N SER A 31 -10.72 17.09 -57.84
CA SER A 31 -10.38 18.52 -57.71
C SER A 31 -11.50 19.35 -57.10
N VAL A 32 -12.76 18.98 -57.39
CA VAL A 32 -13.96 19.61 -56.83
C VAL A 32 -14.06 19.44 -55.30
N ALA A 33 -13.41 18.41 -54.75
CA ALA A 33 -13.43 18.14 -53.32
C ALA A 33 -12.24 18.76 -52.57
N TRP A 34 -11.25 19.35 -53.26
CA TRP A 34 -10.06 19.92 -52.60
C TRP A 34 -10.44 21.01 -51.59
N GLY A 35 -9.88 20.91 -50.38
CA GLY A 35 -10.19 21.83 -49.28
C GLY A 35 -11.54 21.61 -48.61
N TYR A 36 -12.36 20.68 -49.12
CA TYR A 36 -13.65 20.39 -48.53
C TYR A 36 -13.48 19.58 -47.23
N ASN A 37 -14.18 19.99 -46.17
CA ASN A 37 -14.24 19.25 -44.91
C ASN A 37 -15.18 18.05 -45.05
N LEU A 38 -14.65 16.99 -45.67
CA LEU A 38 -15.33 15.72 -45.87
C LEU A 38 -15.71 15.07 -44.53
N GLY A 39 -14.92 15.26 -43.48
CA GLY A 39 -15.20 14.74 -42.14
C GLY A 39 -16.50 15.27 -41.55
N ASN A 40 -16.70 16.59 -41.61
CA ASN A 40 -17.93 17.23 -41.16
C ASN A 40 -19.14 16.78 -42.01
N ALA A 41 -18.97 16.74 -43.34
CA ALA A 41 -20.01 16.27 -44.24
C ALA A 41 -20.45 14.83 -43.94
N VAL A 42 -19.49 13.92 -43.69
CA VAL A 42 -19.79 12.55 -43.29
C VAL A 42 -20.47 12.47 -41.93
N SER A 43 -20.10 13.35 -40.99
CA SER A 43 -20.79 13.43 -39.70
C SER A 43 -22.25 13.84 -39.87
N MET A 44 -22.54 14.82 -40.72
CA MET A 44 -23.90 15.24 -41.03
C MET A 44 -24.68 14.12 -41.72
N LEU A 45 -24.07 13.42 -42.69
CA LEU A 45 -24.67 12.26 -43.34
C LEU A 45 -25.05 11.17 -42.34
N ARG A 46 -24.19 10.86 -41.36
CA ARG A 46 -24.53 9.88 -40.29
C ARG A 46 -25.72 10.34 -39.45
N SER A 47 -25.77 11.62 -39.08
CA SER A 47 -26.91 12.16 -38.33
C SER A 47 -28.21 12.08 -39.11
N SER A 48 -28.17 12.34 -40.42
CA SER A 48 -29.33 12.25 -41.31
C SER A 48 -29.82 10.81 -41.50
N VAL A 49 -28.91 9.85 -41.71
CA VAL A 49 -29.28 8.43 -41.84
C VAL A 49 -29.87 7.88 -40.53
N ASN A 50 -29.38 8.35 -39.37
CA ASN A 50 -29.87 7.90 -38.06
C ASN A 50 -31.13 8.65 -37.60
N GLY A 51 -31.73 9.52 -38.43
CA GLY A 51 -32.95 10.27 -38.10
C GLY A 51 -32.76 11.35 -37.02
N CYS A 52 -31.51 11.77 -36.75
CA CYS A 52 -31.19 12.80 -35.77
C CYS A 52 -31.06 14.21 -36.38
N SER A 53 -31.45 14.40 -37.64
CA SER A 53 -31.44 15.71 -38.31
C SER A 53 -32.73 15.97 -39.08
N ASP A 54 -33.12 17.23 -39.19
CA ASP A 54 -34.26 17.70 -39.99
C ASP A 54 -34.08 17.48 -41.51
N TRP A 55 -32.87 17.08 -41.93
CA TRP A 55 -32.54 16.80 -43.33
C TRP A 55 -32.74 15.32 -43.67
N THR A 56 -33.64 15.05 -44.62
CA THR A 56 -33.90 13.70 -45.15
C THR A 56 -33.09 13.46 -46.42
N LEU A 57 -32.36 12.34 -46.46
CA LEU A 57 -31.62 11.93 -47.66
C LEU A 57 -32.57 11.33 -48.71
N SER A 58 -32.29 11.56 -49.99
CA SER A 58 -33.00 10.88 -51.07
C SER A 58 -32.71 9.38 -51.05
N THR A 59 -33.65 8.58 -51.54
CA THR A 59 -33.52 7.12 -51.65
C THR A 59 -32.30 6.73 -52.48
N GLU A 60 -32.08 7.40 -53.61
CA GLU A 60 -30.93 7.17 -54.51
C GLU A 60 -29.58 7.33 -53.78
N VAL A 61 -29.44 8.38 -52.97
CA VAL A 61 -28.19 8.62 -52.21
C VAL A 61 -28.02 7.57 -51.11
N THR A 62 -29.11 7.10 -50.50
CA THR A 62 -29.08 6.07 -49.46
C THR A 62 -28.65 4.72 -50.05
N GLU A 63 -29.22 4.32 -51.19
CA GLU A 63 -28.84 3.11 -51.92
C GLU A 63 -27.38 3.16 -52.38
N GLU A 64 -26.90 4.30 -52.87
CA GLU A 64 -25.48 4.45 -53.20
C GLU A 64 -24.57 4.35 -51.96
N LEU A 65 -24.98 4.92 -50.81
CA LEU A 65 -24.22 4.80 -49.56
C LEU A 65 -24.17 3.35 -49.07
N GLU A 66 -25.29 2.63 -49.14
CA GLU A 66 -25.38 1.21 -48.79
C GLU A 66 -24.53 0.34 -49.72
N ALA A 67 -24.62 0.54 -51.05
CA ALA A 67 -23.81 -0.17 -52.03
C ALA A 67 -22.30 0.04 -51.82
N MET A 68 -21.90 1.21 -51.30
CA MET A 68 -20.51 1.49 -50.95
C MET A 68 -20.10 0.94 -49.57
N GLY A 69 -21.02 0.37 -48.79
CA GLY A 69 -20.77 -0.10 -47.42
C GLY A 69 -20.53 1.05 -46.45
N PHE A 70 -21.32 2.12 -46.54
CA PHE A 70 -21.18 3.29 -45.68
C PHE A 70 -21.42 2.94 -44.20
N ILE A 71 -20.52 3.42 -43.35
CA ILE A 71 -20.56 3.17 -41.91
C ILE A 71 -21.48 4.20 -41.26
N THR A 72 -22.73 3.79 -41.02
CA THR A 72 -23.77 4.57 -40.34
C THR A 72 -23.48 4.68 -38.84
N ALA A 73 -23.28 3.53 -38.19
CA ALA A 73 -22.91 3.42 -36.78
C ALA A 73 -21.38 3.43 -36.61
N ALA A 74 -20.78 4.63 -36.59
CA ALA A 74 -19.33 4.80 -36.45
C ALA A 74 -18.78 4.17 -35.15
N SER A 75 -19.55 4.18 -34.06
CA SER A 75 -19.16 3.56 -32.80
C SER A 75 -19.12 2.04 -32.89
N GLN A 76 -20.13 1.43 -33.53
CA GLN A 76 -20.19 -0.01 -33.73
C GLN A 76 -19.03 -0.50 -34.60
N PHE A 77 -18.77 0.17 -35.71
CA PHE A 77 -17.63 -0.19 -36.57
C PHE A 77 -16.29 -0.08 -35.83
N LYS A 78 -16.08 0.98 -35.02
CA LYS A 78 -14.87 1.08 -34.20
C LYS A 78 -14.78 -0.07 -33.21
N TRP A 79 -15.89 -0.47 -32.61
CA TRP A 79 -15.93 -1.59 -31.69
C TRP A 79 -15.50 -2.90 -32.38
N ASP A 80 -16.15 -3.23 -33.48
CA ASP A 80 -15.98 -4.51 -34.18
C ASP A 80 -14.66 -4.62 -34.95
N ALA A 81 -14.23 -3.53 -35.61
CA ALA A 81 -13.06 -3.55 -36.47
C ALA A 81 -11.76 -3.16 -35.76
N ILE A 82 -11.85 -2.42 -34.64
CA ILE A 82 -10.69 -1.84 -33.96
C ILE A 82 -10.59 -2.35 -32.52
N ILE A 83 -11.59 -2.07 -31.68
CA ILE A 83 -11.47 -2.25 -30.22
C ILE A 83 -11.43 -3.74 -29.87
N MET A 84 -12.45 -4.51 -30.25
CA MET A 84 -12.55 -5.92 -29.88
C MET A 84 -11.40 -6.77 -30.44
N PRO A 85 -11.06 -6.71 -31.74
CA PRO A 85 -9.93 -7.46 -32.27
C PRO A 85 -8.60 -7.05 -31.61
N SER A 86 -8.42 -5.77 -31.28
CA SER A 86 -7.22 -5.32 -30.56
C SER A 86 -7.18 -5.81 -29.12
N LEU A 87 -8.31 -5.86 -28.41
CA LEU A 87 -8.38 -6.38 -27.05
C LEU A 87 -8.09 -7.88 -27.00
N ARG A 88 -8.69 -8.66 -27.92
CA ARG A 88 -8.38 -10.09 -28.08
C ARG A 88 -6.88 -10.30 -28.29
N ARG A 89 -6.29 -9.54 -29.22
CA ARG A 89 -4.87 -9.65 -29.52
C ARG A 89 -3.99 -9.23 -28.36
N TYR A 90 -4.33 -8.15 -27.68
CA TYR A 90 -3.59 -7.68 -26.50
C TYR A 90 -3.62 -8.75 -25.39
N TYR A 91 -4.77 -9.38 -25.17
CA TYR A 91 -4.92 -10.47 -24.21
C TYR A 91 -4.10 -11.70 -24.59
N GLU A 92 -4.06 -12.10 -25.87
CA GLU A 92 -3.21 -13.21 -26.33
C GLU A 92 -1.72 -12.96 -26.08
N VAL A 93 -1.26 -11.71 -26.23
CA VAL A 93 0.15 -11.35 -26.08
C VAL A 93 0.54 -11.15 -24.62
N HIS A 94 -0.33 -10.54 -23.81
CA HIS A 94 -0.01 -10.11 -22.44
C HIS A 94 -0.69 -10.94 -21.34
N GLY A 95 -1.66 -11.78 -21.69
CA GLY A 95 -2.46 -12.56 -20.74
C GLY A 95 -3.44 -11.73 -19.89
N HIS A 96 -3.56 -10.43 -20.15
CA HIS A 96 -4.46 -9.52 -19.44
C HIS A 96 -4.86 -8.34 -20.33
N THR A 97 -5.95 -7.63 -20.00
CA THR A 97 -6.42 -6.45 -20.75
C THR A 97 -6.13 -5.11 -20.05
N ASP A 98 -5.18 -5.07 -19.12
CA ASP A 98 -4.66 -3.83 -18.53
C ASP A 98 -3.75 -3.07 -19.50
N VAL A 99 -4.39 -2.44 -20.49
CA VAL A 99 -3.72 -1.63 -21.50
C VAL A 99 -3.24 -0.32 -20.89
N HIS A 100 -1.93 -0.05 -20.96
CA HIS A 100 -1.35 1.21 -20.48
C HIS A 100 -1.97 2.41 -21.21
N LEU A 101 -2.24 3.52 -20.51
CA LEU A 101 -2.91 4.71 -21.06
C LEU A 101 -2.29 5.22 -22.37
N GLY A 102 -0.96 5.24 -22.43
CA GLY A 102 -0.19 5.69 -23.59
C GLY A 102 -0.03 4.66 -24.71
N PHE A 103 -0.58 3.46 -24.56
CA PHE A 103 -0.43 2.40 -25.56
C PHE A 103 -1.14 2.76 -26.86
N VAL A 104 -0.36 2.72 -27.93
CA VAL A 104 -0.81 2.93 -29.31
C VAL A 104 -0.48 1.67 -30.09
N VAL A 105 -1.46 1.14 -30.81
CA VAL A 105 -1.27 -0.04 -31.65
C VAL A 105 -0.16 0.24 -32.67
N PRO A 106 0.90 -0.57 -32.74
CA PRO A 106 2.00 -0.38 -33.67
C PRO A 106 1.53 -0.33 -35.14
N ARG A 107 2.17 0.52 -35.94
CA ARG A 107 1.90 0.57 -37.40
C ARG A 107 2.79 -0.44 -38.11
N GLY A 108 2.22 -1.17 -39.08
CA GLY A 108 2.96 -2.14 -39.89
C GLY A 108 3.14 -3.51 -39.23
N ASP A 109 2.65 -3.69 -38.00
CA ASP A 109 2.67 -4.97 -37.32
C ASP A 109 1.43 -5.79 -37.72
N ALA A 110 1.67 -6.83 -38.53
CA ALA A 110 0.64 -7.72 -39.04
C ALA A 110 -0.06 -8.53 -37.93
N THR A 111 0.49 -8.57 -36.72
CA THR A 111 -0.18 -9.19 -35.58
C THR A 111 -1.39 -8.40 -35.09
N TRP A 112 -1.47 -7.11 -35.45
CA TRP A 112 -2.61 -6.25 -35.13
C TRP A 112 -3.50 -6.06 -36.35
N PRO A 113 -4.83 -5.93 -36.15
CA PRO A 113 -5.74 -5.57 -37.22
C PRO A 113 -5.29 -4.28 -37.89
N ARG A 114 -5.24 -4.25 -39.22
CA ARG A 114 -4.81 -3.07 -39.98
C ARG A 114 -5.62 -1.81 -39.64
N ALA A 115 -6.92 -1.98 -39.37
CA ALA A 115 -7.81 -0.90 -38.96
C ALA A 115 -7.44 -0.32 -37.58
N ALA A 116 -6.75 -1.09 -36.74
CA ALA A 116 -6.32 -0.66 -35.42
C ALA A 116 -4.98 0.06 -35.41
N TRP A 117 -4.18 0.01 -36.47
CA TRP A 117 -2.85 0.61 -36.51
C TRP A 117 -2.86 2.11 -36.19
N GLY A 118 -2.05 2.51 -35.21
CA GLY A 118 -2.00 3.90 -34.72
C GLY A 118 -3.17 4.30 -33.82
N HIS A 119 -4.10 3.38 -33.50
CA HIS A 119 -5.18 3.65 -32.57
C HIS A 119 -4.65 3.71 -31.13
N ARG A 120 -5.07 4.73 -30.38
CA ARG A 120 -4.72 4.92 -28.96
C ARG A 120 -5.57 4.01 -28.07
N LEU A 121 -5.37 2.69 -28.20
CA LEU A 121 -6.16 1.67 -27.51
C LEU A 121 -6.16 1.87 -25.99
N GLY A 122 -5.03 2.27 -25.38
CA GLY A 122 -4.96 2.54 -23.95
C GLY A 122 -5.93 3.62 -23.47
N ASN A 123 -6.04 4.71 -24.23
CA ASN A 123 -7.00 5.76 -23.92
C ASN A 123 -8.44 5.30 -24.13
N THR A 124 -8.70 4.50 -25.16
CA THR A 124 -10.03 3.93 -25.42
C THR A 124 -10.46 3.00 -24.28
N VAL A 125 -9.58 2.10 -23.82
CA VAL A 125 -9.84 1.22 -22.68
C VAL A 125 -10.10 2.03 -21.41
N ARG A 126 -9.32 3.08 -21.13
CA ARG A 126 -9.61 3.99 -20.02
C ARG A 126 -11.00 4.62 -20.12
N CYS A 127 -11.42 5.08 -21.31
CA CYS A 127 -12.74 5.64 -21.53
C CYS A 127 -13.86 4.62 -21.34
N ILE A 128 -13.66 3.36 -21.77
CA ILE A 128 -14.61 2.27 -21.52
C ILE A 128 -14.78 2.06 -20.02
N ARG A 129 -13.67 1.99 -19.27
CA ARG A 129 -13.66 1.74 -17.82
C ARG A 129 -14.27 2.88 -16.99
N HIS A 130 -13.93 4.14 -17.29
CA HIS A 130 -14.27 5.27 -16.42
C HIS A 130 -15.40 6.16 -16.95
N VAL A 131 -15.53 6.28 -18.27
CA VAL A 131 -16.50 7.18 -18.92
C VAL A 131 -17.70 6.40 -19.45
N ARG A 132 -17.69 5.05 -19.33
CA ARG A 132 -18.71 4.16 -19.91
C ARG A 132 -18.91 4.42 -21.42
N SER A 133 -17.85 4.78 -22.12
CA SER A 133 -17.92 4.90 -23.59
C SER A 133 -18.19 3.52 -24.19
N TYR A 134 -18.97 3.48 -25.28
CA TYR A 134 -19.42 2.23 -25.92
C TYR A 134 -20.30 1.35 -25.00
N TYR A 135 -21.06 1.95 -24.08
CA TYR A 135 -21.96 1.23 -23.16
C TYR A 135 -22.83 0.17 -23.85
N PRO A 136 -23.54 0.46 -24.96
CA PRO A 136 -24.38 -0.55 -25.62
C PRO A 136 -23.59 -1.77 -26.10
N GLN A 137 -22.39 -1.55 -26.65
CA GLN A 137 -21.52 -2.62 -27.13
C GLN A 137 -20.91 -3.45 -26.00
N VAL A 138 -20.60 -2.80 -24.87
CA VAL A 138 -20.07 -3.45 -23.67
C VAL A 138 -21.11 -4.36 -23.04
N GLU A 139 -22.38 -3.93 -23.02
CA GLU A 139 -23.50 -4.71 -22.48
C GLU A 139 -23.83 -5.92 -23.36
N GLU A 140 -23.81 -5.76 -24.69
CA GLU A 140 -24.06 -6.85 -25.64
C GLU A 140 -22.98 -7.95 -25.59
N LEU A 141 -21.71 -7.57 -25.41
CA LEU A 141 -20.57 -8.49 -25.42
C LEU A 141 -19.95 -8.71 -24.02
N GLU A 142 -20.79 -8.60 -22.99
CA GLU A 142 -20.40 -8.73 -21.58
C GLU A 142 -19.62 -10.03 -21.30
N GLU A 143 -20.15 -11.18 -21.71
CA GLU A 143 -19.52 -12.49 -21.49
C GLU A 143 -18.11 -12.58 -22.11
N GLU A 144 -17.95 -11.99 -23.31
CA GLU A 144 -16.65 -12.00 -23.98
C GLU A 144 -15.65 -11.06 -23.30
N LEU A 145 -16.10 -9.90 -22.83
CA LEU A 145 -15.25 -8.96 -22.08
C LEU A 145 -14.82 -9.53 -20.74
N GLU A 146 -15.70 -10.27 -20.06
CA GLU A 146 -15.35 -11.03 -18.85
C GLU A 146 -14.31 -12.11 -19.14
N ARG A 147 -14.45 -12.85 -20.25
CA ARG A 147 -13.46 -13.84 -20.70
C ARG A 147 -12.09 -13.21 -20.99
N LEU A 148 -12.06 -11.97 -21.45
CA LEU A 148 -10.83 -11.19 -21.68
C LEU A 148 -10.32 -10.49 -20.40
N GLU A 149 -10.92 -10.76 -19.23
CA GLU A 149 -10.64 -10.13 -17.94
C GLU A 149 -10.67 -8.58 -17.98
N LEU A 150 -11.49 -8.00 -18.87
CA LEU A 150 -11.62 -6.56 -18.96
C LEU A 150 -12.42 -6.04 -17.76
N CYS A 151 -11.72 -5.40 -16.83
CA CYS A 151 -12.34 -4.81 -15.65
C CYS A 151 -13.11 -3.53 -16.03
N TYR A 152 -14.41 -3.64 -16.34
CA TYR A 152 -15.31 -2.50 -16.63
C TYR A 152 -16.44 -2.33 -15.60
N LYS A 153 -16.82 -3.39 -14.87
CA LYS A 153 -17.83 -3.36 -13.81
C LYS A 153 -17.31 -2.78 -12.50
N THR A 154 -16.05 -3.04 -12.20
CA THR A 154 -15.36 -2.62 -10.98
C THR A 154 -14.15 -1.74 -11.32
N THR A 155 -13.65 -0.99 -10.35
CA THR A 155 -12.42 -0.21 -10.56
C THR A 155 -11.21 -1.15 -10.60
N ILE A 156 -10.16 -0.76 -11.33
CA ILE A 156 -8.88 -1.47 -11.32
C ILE A 156 -8.37 -1.64 -9.88
N SER A 157 -8.54 -0.60 -9.07
CA SER A 157 -8.19 -0.62 -7.65
C SER A 157 -8.95 -1.68 -6.87
N GLU A 158 -10.26 -1.86 -7.10
CA GLU A 158 -11.04 -2.88 -6.40
C GLU A 158 -10.60 -4.30 -6.77
N ARG A 159 -10.41 -4.55 -8.08
CA ARG A 159 -9.91 -5.84 -8.56
C ARG A 159 -8.52 -6.13 -8.01
N ASP A 160 -7.58 -5.19 -8.14
CA ASP A 160 -6.21 -5.39 -7.67
C ASP A 160 -6.16 -5.54 -6.15
N TRP A 161 -7.00 -4.82 -5.40
CA TRP A 161 -7.12 -4.98 -3.96
C TRP A 161 -7.55 -6.40 -3.59
N LYS A 162 -8.63 -6.89 -4.21
CA LYS A 162 -9.21 -8.21 -3.93
C LYS A 162 -8.34 -9.38 -4.40
N GLU A 163 -7.73 -9.26 -5.58
CA GLU A 163 -7.01 -10.37 -6.22
C GLU A 163 -5.50 -10.37 -5.93
N LYS A 164 -4.92 -9.21 -5.59
CA LYS A 164 -3.47 -9.07 -5.44
C LYS A 164 -3.10 -8.58 -4.05
N ILE A 165 -3.57 -7.39 -3.65
CA ILE A 165 -3.03 -6.71 -2.47
C ILE A 165 -3.39 -7.46 -1.18
N LEU A 166 -4.68 -7.67 -0.94
CA LEU A 166 -5.15 -8.24 0.31
C LEU A 166 -4.72 -9.71 0.48
N PRO A 167 -4.84 -10.59 -0.53
CA PRO A 167 -4.31 -11.95 -0.42
C PRO A 167 -2.78 -11.99 -0.27
N SER A 168 -2.05 -11.03 -0.84
CA SER A 168 -0.59 -10.96 -0.61
C SER A 168 -0.25 -10.52 0.80
N LEU A 169 -1.07 -9.69 1.47
CA LEU A 169 -0.86 -9.32 2.87
C LEU A 169 -1.16 -10.49 3.81
N GLU A 170 -2.20 -11.27 3.50
CA GLU A 170 -2.54 -12.52 4.20
C GLU A 170 -1.38 -13.51 4.09
N ALA A 171 -0.90 -13.79 2.87
CA ALA A 171 0.26 -14.66 2.63
C ALA A 171 1.54 -14.14 3.29
N PHE A 172 1.77 -12.82 3.29
CA PHE A 172 2.93 -12.23 3.97
C PHE A 172 2.90 -12.51 5.47
N ARG A 173 1.73 -12.35 6.10
CA ARG A 173 1.59 -12.64 7.53
C ARG A 173 1.75 -14.13 7.82
N GLU A 174 1.20 -15.01 6.99
CA GLU A 174 1.35 -16.45 7.15
C GLU A 174 2.83 -16.88 7.09
N GLU A 175 3.60 -16.31 6.17
CA GLU A 175 5.02 -16.65 6.00
C GLU A 175 5.91 -16.03 7.10
N PHE A 176 5.71 -14.75 7.42
CA PHE A 176 6.61 -13.99 8.29
C PHE A 176 6.11 -13.81 9.72
N GLY A 177 4.85 -14.15 10.01
CA GLY A 177 4.22 -13.98 11.33
C GLY A 177 3.85 -12.54 11.70
N HIS A 178 4.22 -11.56 10.87
CA HIS A 178 3.96 -10.13 11.09
C HIS A 178 3.60 -9.45 9.76
N CYS A 179 3.02 -8.24 9.78
CA CYS A 179 2.65 -7.48 8.56
C CYS A 179 3.52 -6.22 8.36
N LEU A 180 4.82 -6.35 8.63
CA LEU A 180 5.82 -5.27 8.45
C LEU A 180 6.45 -5.38 7.06
N VAL A 181 5.62 -5.17 6.04
CA VAL A 181 6.10 -5.20 4.66
C VAL A 181 7.10 -4.04 4.45
N THR A 182 8.32 -4.38 4.08
CA THR A 182 9.39 -3.43 3.77
C THR A 182 9.14 -2.78 2.42
N ARG A 183 9.63 -1.55 2.20
CA ARG A 183 9.33 -0.78 0.96
C ARG A 183 9.83 -1.46 -0.31
N THR A 184 10.89 -2.24 -0.22
CA THR A 184 11.54 -2.94 -1.35
C THR A 184 10.93 -4.31 -1.63
N PHE A 185 10.07 -4.82 -0.75
CA PHE A 185 9.52 -6.17 -0.88
C PHE A 185 8.77 -6.35 -2.22
N LYS A 186 9.19 -7.38 -2.94
CA LYS A 186 8.62 -7.85 -4.20
C LYS A 186 8.05 -9.24 -3.96
N VAL A 187 6.80 -9.46 -4.36
CA VAL A 187 6.14 -10.76 -4.21
C VAL A 187 6.92 -11.80 -5.03
N PRO A 188 7.40 -12.89 -4.40
CA PRO A 188 8.12 -13.94 -5.10
C PRO A 188 7.17 -14.78 -5.99
N GLU A 189 7.74 -15.42 -7.00
CA GLU A 189 7.05 -16.37 -7.89
C GLU A 189 6.92 -17.74 -7.22
N ASP A 190 6.23 -17.78 -6.08
CA ASP A 190 6.03 -18.98 -5.28
C ASP A 190 4.52 -19.26 -5.10
N PRO A 191 4.07 -20.53 -5.18
CA PRO A 191 2.67 -20.92 -5.00
C PRO A 191 2.02 -20.46 -3.69
N LYS A 192 2.79 -20.20 -2.63
CA LYS A 192 2.30 -19.60 -1.38
C LYS A 192 1.73 -18.20 -1.58
N TRP A 193 2.13 -17.52 -2.65
CA TRP A 193 1.70 -16.17 -2.98
C TRP A 193 0.67 -16.19 -4.11
N PRO A 194 -0.29 -15.25 -4.12
CA PRO A 194 -1.27 -15.17 -5.18
C PRO A 194 -0.57 -14.95 -6.52
N ARG A 195 -0.78 -15.86 -7.47
CA ARG A 195 -0.14 -15.85 -8.79
C ARG A 195 -0.30 -14.51 -9.53
N LYS A 196 -1.46 -13.87 -9.38
CA LYS A 196 -1.75 -12.55 -9.97
C LYS A 196 -0.93 -11.40 -9.36
N ALA A 197 -0.31 -11.60 -8.20
CA ALA A 197 0.56 -10.63 -7.55
C ALA A 197 2.04 -10.95 -7.72
N TRP A 198 2.43 -12.05 -8.36
CA TRP A 198 3.84 -12.37 -8.57
C TRP A 198 4.57 -11.23 -9.26
N GLY A 199 5.73 -10.88 -8.70
CA GLY A 199 6.54 -9.77 -9.16
C GLY A 199 6.03 -8.36 -8.81
N LEU A 200 4.88 -8.25 -8.13
CA LEU A 200 4.37 -6.98 -7.61
C LEU A 200 5.29 -6.44 -6.52
N TYR A 201 5.65 -5.16 -6.60
CA TYR A 201 6.33 -4.45 -5.51
C TYR A 201 5.34 -4.10 -4.38
N LEU A 202 4.86 -5.12 -3.67
CA LEU A 202 3.88 -4.98 -2.58
C LEU A 202 4.35 -3.97 -1.54
N GLY A 203 5.66 -3.90 -1.25
CA GLY A 203 6.24 -2.90 -0.36
C GLY A 203 5.97 -1.44 -0.74
N LYS A 204 6.00 -1.13 -2.03
CA LYS A 204 5.67 0.22 -2.53
C LYS A 204 4.18 0.50 -2.37
N VAL A 205 3.34 -0.49 -2.64
CA VAL A 205 1.89 -0.38 -2.49
C VAL A 205 1.51 -0.16 -1.03
N VAL A 206 2.04 -0.97 -0.11
CA VAL A 206 1.82 -0.84 1.33
C VAL A 206 2.29 0.50 1.87
N ASN A 207 3.44 0.99 1.42
CA ASN A 207 3.92 2.33 1.81
C ASN A 207 2.94 3.42 1.35
N ALA A 208 2.43 3.34 0.13
CA ALA A 208 1.45 4.29 -0.39
C ALA A 208 0.09 4.19 0.34
N ILE A 209 -0.31 2.99 0.78
CA ILE A 209 -1.47 2.78 1.65
C ILE A 209 -1.28 3.46 3.00
N ARG A 210 -0.13 3.25 3.66
CA ARG A 210 0.23 3.90 4.94
C ARG A 210 0.24 5.44 4.82
N ALA A 211 0.70 5.96 3.69
CA ALA A 211 0.67 7.38 3.37
C ALA A 211 -0.73 7.92 2.99
N ARG A 212 -1.78 7.07 2.98
CA ARG A 212 -3.14 7.39 2.55
C ARG A 212 -3.22 7.95 1.12
N ALA A 213 -2.27 7.57 0.26
CA ALA A 213 -2.19 8.04 -1.13
C ALA A 213 -2.97 7.15 -2.11
N THR A 214 -3.30 5.92 -1.72
CA THR A 214 -3.97 4.92 -2.57
C THR A 214 -4.82 3.96 -1.73
N TYR A 215 -5.81 3.32 -2.36
CA TYR A 215 -6.72 2.33 -1.77
C TYR A 215 -7.48 2.81 -0.50
N THR A 216 -7.77 4.10 -0.38
CA THR A 216 -8.41 4.69 0.82
C THR A 216 -9.82 4.14 1.07
N GLU A 217 -10.60 3.93 0.01
CA GLU A 217 -11.94 3.34 0.10
C GLU A 217 -11.85 1.87 0.51
N GLN A 218 -10.97 1.10 -0.14
CA GLN A 218 -10.79 -0.33 0.12
C GLN A 218 -10.29 -0.60 1.53
N THR A 219 -9.33 0.18 1.99
CA THR A 219 -8.77 0.07 3.35
C THR A 219 -9.77 0.44 4.43
N THR A 220 -10.68 1.37 4.15
CA THR A 220 -11.79 1.70 5.05
C THR A 220 -12.83 0.57 5.08
N ARG A 221 -13.15 -0.02 3.92
CA ARG A 221 -14.12 -1.12 3.77
C ARG A 221 -13.63 -2.42 4.43
N ASP A 222 -12.35 -2.76 4.24
CA ASP A 222 -11.73 -3.99 4.76
C ASP A 222 -10.91 -3.76 6.04
N LYS A 223 -11.27 -2.74 6.83
CA LYS A 223 -10.54 -2.37 8.05
C LYS A 223 -10.38 -3.56 9.00
N ASP A 224 -11.47 -4.28 9.27
CA ASP A 224 -11.45 -5.42 10.20
C ASP A 224 -10.56 -6.56 9.71
N ARG A 225 -10.46 -6.76 8.38
CA ARG A 225 -9.56 -7.76 7.78
C ARG A 225 -8.11 -7.32 7.91
N LEU A 226 -7.82 -6.04 7.71
CA LEU A 226 -6.48 -5.50 7.90
C LEU A 226 -6.03 -5.58 9.36
N GLU A 227 -6.93 -5.32 10.30
CA GLU A 227 -6.68 -5.52 11.73
C GLU A 227 -6.46 -7.00 12.05
N ALA A 228 -7.29 -7.89 11.51
CA ALA A 228 -7.13 -9.34 11.69
C ALA A 228 -5.78 -9.83 11.18
N VAL A 229 -5.28 -9.30 10.05
CA VAL A 229 -3.96 -9.61 9.47
C VAL A 229 -2.80 -8.94 10.24
N GLY A 230 -3.08 -8.01 11.15
CA GLY A 230 -2.07 -7.28 11.91
C GLY A 230 -1.38 -6.20 11.08
N PHE A 231 -2.09 -5.56 10.15
CA PHE A 231 -1.52 -4.55 9.27
C PHE A 231 -0.98 -3.34 10.05
N ALA A 232 0.34 -3.16 10.04
CA ALA A 232 0.98 -2.05 10.72
C ALA A 232 0.78 -0.73 9.95
N TRP A 233 -0.15 0.11 10.41
CA TRP A 233 -0.41 1.44 9.86
C TRP A 233 0.77 2.41 10.04
N ASN A 234 1.44 2.32 11.19
CA ASN A 234 2.67 3.03 11.46
C ASN A 234 3.82 2.02 11.49
N HIS A 235 4.71 2.10 10.49
CA HIS A 235 5.84 1.18 10.38
C HIS A 235 6.76 1.24 11.60
N SER A 236 7.03 2.44 12.14
CA SER A 236 7.94 2.59 13.28
C SER A 236 7.33 2.04 14.57
N ALA A 237 6.03 2.27 14.78
CA ALA A 237 5.31 1.68 15.91
C ALA A 237 5.25 0.16 15.79
N GLY A 238 4.92 -0.38 14.61
CA GLY A 238 4.90 -1.82 14.39
C GLY A 238 6.29 -2.46 14.54
N VAL A 239 7.37 -1.82 14.08
CA VAL A 239 8.74 -2.30 14.36
C VAL A 239 9.03 -2.28 15.86
N TRP A 240 8.57 -1.26 16.57
CA TRP A 240 8.73 -1.17 18.01
C TRP A 240 8.01 -2.32 18.72
N ASP A 241 6.72 -2.51 18.44
CA ASP A 241 5.87 -3.48 19.10
C ASP A 241 6.20 -4.94 18.73
N ASP A 242 6.44 -5.22 17.44
CA ASP A 242 6.64 -6.60 16.96
C ASP A 242 8.09 -7.06 17.01
N ARG A 243 9.07 -6.14 17.05
CA ARG A 243 10.51 -6.50 16.97
C ARG A 243 11.32 -5.98 18.13
N ILE A 244 11.27 -4.68 18.41
CA ILE A 244 12.16 -4.07 19.39
C ILE A 244 11.75 -4.47 20.81
N MET A 245 10.46 -4.35 21.14
CA MET A 245 9.95 -4.65 22.48
C MET A 245 10.22 -6.11 22.89
N PRO A 246 9.83 -7.12 22.08
CA PRO A 246 10.09 -8.51 22.44
C PRO A 246 11.60 -8.81 22.53
N ALA A 247 12.41 -8.25 21.62
CA ALA A 247 13.86 -8.42 21.68
C ALA A 247 14.49 -7.80 22.95
N THR A 248 14.00 -6.64 23.38
CA THR A 248 14.46 -6.00 24.61
C THR A 248 13.99 -6.74 25.87
N GLU A 249 12.79 -7.33 25.87
CA GLU A 249 12.29 -8.14 26.97
C GLU A 249 13.14 -9.40 27.16
N THR A 250 13.47 -10.09 26.07
CA THR A 250 14.33 -11.28 26.17
C THR A 250 15.78 -10.91 26.52
N PHE A 251 16.30 -9.79 26.00
CA PHE A 251 17.61 -9.30 26.42
C PHE A 251 17.64 -9.01 27.93
N ALA A 252 16.58 -8.39 28.47
CA ALA A 252 16.45 -8.12 29.90
C ALA A 252 16.21 -9.40 30.73
N ALA A 253 15.71 -10.48 30.13
CA ALA A 253 15.60 -11.78 30.77
C ALA A 253 16.97 -12.46 30.93
N VAL A 254 17.89 -12.24 29.98
CA VAL A 254 19.23 -12.86 29.98
C VAL A 254 20.25 -12.00 30.74
N TYR A 255 20.22 -10.70 30.48
CA TYR A 255 21.05 -9.73 31.16
C TYR A 255 20.18 -8.97 32.15
N PRO A 256 20.54 -8.90 33.44
CA PRO A 256 19.78 -8.19 34.47
C PRO A 256 19.88 -6.65 34.33
N HIS A 257 19.93 -6.15 33.09
CA HIS A 257 19.94 -4.75 32.71
C HIS A 257 19.46 -4.59 31.25
N CYS A 258 18.84 -3.45 30.93
CA CYS A 258 18.44 -3.13 29.54
C CYS A 258 19.51 -2.34 28.77
N ASN A 259 20.76 -2.33 29.23
CA ASN A 259 21.85 -1.60 28.57
C ASN A 259 22.43 -2.41 27.41
N VAL A 260 21.75 -2.38 26.26
CA VAL A 260 22.16 -3.09 25.04
C VAL A 260 23.39 -2.40 24.43
N PRO A 261 24.54 -3.08 24.29
CA PRO A 261 25.72 -2.50 23.65
C PRO A 261 25.44 -2.09 22.19
N GLN A 262 26.02 -0.97 21.74
CA GLN A 262 25.77 -0.42 20.38
C GLN A 262 26.08 -1.40 19.23
N LYS A 263 27.03 -2.32 19.44
CA LYS A 263 27.43 -3.35 18.45
C LYS A 263 26.81 -4.72 18.72
N PHE A 264 25.86 -4.82 19.65
CA PHE A 264 25.20 -6.07 19.97
C PHE A 264 24.35 -6.52 18.79
N VAL A 265 24.61 -7.72 18.31
CA VAL A 265 23.84 -8.40 17.26
C VAL A 265 23.17 -9.59 17.93
N VAL A 266 21.86 -9.74 17.72
CA VAL A 266 21.12 -10.90 18.24
C VAL A 266 21.73 -12.15 17.59
N PRO A 267 22.27 -13.10 18.38
CA PRO A 267 22.88 -14.31 17.83
C PRO A 267 21.86 -15.10 17.01
N SER A 268 22.26 -15.54 15.82
CA SER A 268 21.43 -16.35 14.91
C SER A 268 21.45 -17.84 15.26
N GLU A 269 22.32 -18.29 16.17
CA GLU A 269 22.36 -19.66 16.69
C GLU A 269 22.34 -19.66 18.23
N GLU A 270 21.91 -20.80 18.81
CA GLU A 270 21.91 -21.03 20.26
C GLU A 270 23.28 -20.67 20.87
N PRO A 271 23.32 -20.12 22.10
CA PRO A 271 24.57 -19.75 22.73
C PRO A 271 25.43 -20.99 22.90
N VAL A 272 26.51 -21.08 22.14
CA VAL A 272 27.53 -22.10 22.37
C VAL A 272 28.18 -21.79 23.72
N ASP A 273 28.20 -22.78 24.60
CA ASP A 273 28.79 -22.71 25.95
C ASP A 273 30.23 -22.18 25.91
N THR A 274 30.40 -20.87 26.08
CA THR A 274 31.71 -20.24 26.32
C THR A 274 31.95 -20.12 27.82
N SER A 275 31.78 -21.19 28.57
CA SER A 275 32.31 -21.29 29.94
C SER A 275 33.79 -21.72 30.00
N SER A 276 34.44 -21.99 28.87
CA SER A 276 35.84 -22.48 28.85
C SER A 276 36.94 -21.41 28.81
N GLU A 277 36.63 -20.11 28.63
CA GLU A 277 37.64 -19.05 28.69
C GLU A 277 37.30 -17.98 29.74
N ARG A 278 37.48 -18.32 31.02
CA ARG A 278 37.76 -17.33 32.07
C ARG A 278 39.22 -17.44 32.48
N PRO A 279 40.00 -16.34 32.53
CA PRO A 279 41.33 -16.36 33.10
C PRO A 279 41.23 -16.65 34.61
N HIS A 280 42.08 -17.56 35.06
CA HIS A 280 42.11 -18.11 36.41
C HIS A 280 42.17 -17.04 37.52
N SER A 281 41.20 -17.08 38.43
CA SER A 281 41.37 -16.66 39.83
C SER A 281 40.20 -17.11 40.70
N GLY A 282 40.40 -18.20 41.45
CA GLY A 282 39.99 -18.31 42.86
C GLY A 282 38.52 -18.56 43.24
N GLN A 283 38.26 -19.83 43.62
CA GLN A 283 37.44 -20.30 44.76
C GLN A 283 35.89 -20.42 44.63
N HIS A 284 35.47 -21.68 44.42
CA HIS A 284 34.35 -22.46 45.00
C HIS A 284 33.15 -21.74 45.69
N LEU A 285 31.92 -21.94 45.20
CA LEU A 285 30.91 -22.92 45.70
C LEU A 285 29.53 -22.78 44.99
N HIS A 286 28.79 -23.89 44.98
CA HIS A 286 27.42 -24.16 44.47
C HIS A 286 27.25 -24.45 42.96
N ARG A 287 27.01 -25.74 42.66
CA ARG A 287 26.97 -26.36 41.31
C ARG A 287 25.67 -27.15 41.06
N ARG A 288 24.51 -26.64 41.46
CA ARG A 288 23.21 -27.31 41.19
C ARG A 288 22.08 -26.40 40.70
N ASP A 289 22.22 -25.08 40.83
CA ASP A 289 21.24 -24.10 40.33
C ASP A 289 21.67 -23.42 39.01
N ASP A 290 22.83 -23.80 38.46
CA ASP A 290 23.33 -23.29 37.17
C ASP A 290 22.78 -24.08 35.98
N GLU A 291 22.59 -25.41 36.09
CA GLU A 291 22.14 -26.26 34.97
C GLU A 291 20.66 -26.02 34.60
N VAL A 292 19.79 -25.72 35.58
CA VAL A 292 18.36 -25.41 35.33
C VAL A 292 18.18 -24.01 34.72
N ARG A 293 19.02 -23.05 35.14
CA ARG A 293 19.02 -21.69 34.59
C ARG A 293 19.54 -21.66 33.15
N GLN A 294 20.57 -22.46 32.86
CA GLN A 294 21.16 -22.62 31.54
C GLN A 294 20.18 -23.25 30.52
N GLY A 295 19.33 -24.19 30.95
CA GLY A 295 18.27 -24.75 30.09
C GLY A 295 17.23 -23.71 29.68
N HIS A 296 16.73 -22.93 30.64
CA HIS A 296 15.77 -21.84 30.37
C HIS A 296 16.38 -20.70 29.53
N GLU A 297 17.68 -20.44 29.69
CA GLU A 297 18.43 -19.45 28.92
C GLU A 297 18.60 -19.89 27.46
N ALA A 298 18.93 -21.17 27.23
CA ALA A 298 19.03 -21.74 25.88
C ALA A 298 17.68 -21.75 25.14
N ASP A 299 16.59 -22.14 25.81
CA ASP A 299 15.24 -22.15 25.22
C ASP A 299 14.75 -20.75 24.84
N ALA A 300 15.02 -19.74 25.70
CA ALA A 300 14.65 -18.35 25.43
C ALA A 300 15.43 -17.76 24.25
N TRP A 301 16.73 -18.07 24.13
CA TRP A 301 17.54 -17.69 22.98
C TRP A 301 17.15 -18.44 21.70
N ALA A 302 16.75 -19.71 21.79
CA ALA A 302 16.26 -20.48 20.65
C ALA A 302 14.93 -19.91 20.10
N GLU A 303 14.01 -19.53 20.99
CA GLU A 303 12.74 -18.92 20.59
C GLU A 303 12.95 -17.53 19.96
N LEU A 304 13.85 -16.72 20.51
CA LEU A 304 14.22 -15.43 19.94
C LEU A 304 14.99 -15.57 18.62
N ALA A 305 15.95 -16.49 18.55
CA ALA A 305 16.72 -16.75 17.34
C ALA A 305 15.83 -17.31 16.23
N ALA A 306 14.78 -18.09 16.54
CA ALA A 306 13.77 -18.51 15.58
C ALA A 306 12.90 -17.32 15.11
N LYS A 307 12.50 -16.42 16.01
CA LYS A 307 11.77 -15.19 15.69
C LYS A 307 12.63 -14.21 14.84
N CYS A 308 13.93 -14.10 15.13
CA CYS A 308 14.88 -13.26 14.40
C CYS A 308 15.38 -13.90 13.08
N LYS A 309 15.60 -15.22 13.00
CA LYS A 309 15.92 -15.93 11.74
C LYS A 309 14.78 -15.81 10.72
N LYS A 310 13.51 -15.82 11.15
CA LYS A 310 12.36 -15.50 10.28
C LYS A 310 12.39 -14.07 9.72
N ILE A 311 13.08 -13.16 10.42
CA ILE A 311 13.23 -11.76 10.04
C ILE A 311 14.47 -11.54 9.15
N ASP A 312 15.59 -12.24 9.39
CA ASP A 312 16.82 -12.15 8.59
C ASP A 312 16.70 -12.87 7.22
N LEU A 313 15.75 -13.79 7.07
CA LEU A 313 15.35 -14.31 5.75
C LEU A 313 14.89 -13.19 4.79
N VAL A 314 14.51 -12.01 5.28
CA VAL A 314 14.22 -10.82 4.44
C VAL A 314 15.50 -10.18 3.88
N ALA A 315 16.67 -10.42 4.48
CA ALA A 315 17.96 -9.99 3.98
C ALA A 315 18.63 -11.05 3.08
N GLU A 316 18.43 -12.34 3.34
CA GLU A 316 19.07 -13.44 2.60
C GLU A 316 18.23 -14.10 1.48
N ALA A 317 16.92 -13.84 1.38
CA ALA A 317 16.08 -14.35 0.28
C ALA A 317 16.40 -13.75 -1.12
N VAL A 318 17.55 -13.10 -1.28
CA VAL A 318 18.18 -12.76 -2.57
C VAL A 318 19.07 -13.90 -3.10
N THR A 319 19.34 -14.98 -2.34
CA THR A 319 20.20 -16.09 -2.83
C THR A 319 19.75 -17.49 -2.39
N ASN A 320 18.95 -18.13 -3.26
CA ASN A 320 18.77 -19.58 -3.55
C ASN A 320 18.56 -20.64 -2.42
N PRO A 321 17.70 -21.68 -2.63
CA PRO A 321 17.14 -22.54 -1.57
C PRO A 321 17.73 -23.96 -1.53
N LEU A 322 17.82 -24.58 -0.34
CA LEU A 322 17.77 -26.04 -0.18
C LEU A 322 17.22 -26.47 1.20
N ALA A 323 16.02 -27.06 1.15
CA ALA A 323 15.59 -28.33 1.77
C ALA A 323 15.53 -28.55 3.31
N ARG A 324 14.31 -28.94 3.72
CA ARG A 324 13.91 -29.99 4.71
C ARG A 324 14.09 -29.70 6.20
N SER A 325 13.31 -30.25 7.15
CA SER A 325 11.98 -30.89 7.25
C SER A 325 11.82 -31.35 8.71
N GLY A 326 10.60 -31.39 9.26
CA GLY A 326 10.20 -32.20 10.44
C GLY A 326 9.97 -31.37 11.71
N ASN A 327 8.72 -31.24 12.21
CA ASN A 327 7.96 -32.17 13.08
C ASN A 327 8.55 -32.20 14.51
N ASP A 328 7.82 -32.17 15.63
CA ASP A 328 6.39 -32.31 15.92
C ASP A 328 6.16 -31.96 17.42
N SER A 329 4.93 -31.57 17.78
CA SER A 329 4.19 -31.78 19.06
C SER A 329 4.85 -31.53 20.43
N GLY A 330 4.23 -30.95 21.48
CA GLY A 330 2.84 -30.64 21.80
C GLY A 330 2.59 -30.79 23.33
N TYR A 331 1.56 -30.08 23.84
CA TYR A 331 0.84 -30.20 25.13
C TYR A 331 1.49 -29.72 26.44
N ASP A 332 0.79 -29.23 27.49
CA ASP A 332 -0.52 -28.56 27.74
C ASP A 332 -0.65 -28.33 29.28
N GLY A 333 -1.52 -27.39 29.70
CA GLY A 333 -2.08 -27.24 31.06
C GLY A 333 -1.35 -26.26 31.98
N GLY A 334 -1.87 -25.09 32.37
CA GLY A 334 -3.09 -24.85 33.18
C GLY A 334 -2.68 -24.70 34.67
N ASN A 335 -3.13 -23.79 35.53
CA ASN A 335 -4.29 -22.92 35.55
C ASN A 335 -4.20 -21.96 36.78
N THR A 336 -4.82 -20.77 36.67
CA THR A 336 -5.53 -19.98 37.71
C THR A 336 -4.85 -19.24 38.90
N ALA A 337 -5.29 -17.97 39.00
CA ALA A 337 -5.09 -16.83 39.93
C ALA A 337 -5.73 -17.04 41.36
N PRO A 338 -6.02 -16.05 42.27
CA PRO A 338 -5.92 -14.56 42.21
C PRO A 338 -5.57 -13.82 43.56
N SER A 339 -5.72 -12.46 43.55
CA SER A 339 -6.07 -11.52 44.67
C SER A 339 -4.98 -10.50 45.10
N ALA A 340 -5.07 -9.21 44.72
CA ALA A 340 -5.63 -8.03 45.45
C ALA A 340 -4.86 -7.65 46.75
N THR A 341 -4.29 -6.45 46.98
CA THR A 341 -4.89 -5.08 47.08
C THR A 341 -3.72 -4.11 47.44
N THR A 342 -3.62 -2.85 46.96
CA THR A 342 -3.89 -1.60 47.74
C THR A 342 -3.31 -0.38 46.98
N LYS A 343 -4.11 0.69 46.82
CA LYS A 343 -3.84 1.88 45.98
C LYS A 343 -2.88 2.89 46.65
N ARG A 344 -1.90 3.42 45.90
CA ARG A 344 -1.01 4.54 46.29
C ARG A 344 -1.43 5.79 45.48
N SER A 345 -1.66 6.92 46.15
CA SER A 345 -2.02 8.21 45.51
C SER A 345 -0.76 8.88 44.94
N ILE A 346 -0.76 9.27 43.66
CA ILE A 346 0.41 9.77 42.92
C ILE A 346 0.24 11.27 42.64
N TYR A 347 1.15 12.09 43.16
CA TYR A 347 1.21 13.54 42.91
C TYR A 347 2.22 13.83 41.78
N SER A 348 1.97 14.85 40.95
CA SER A 348 2.90 15.27 39.88
C SER A 348 4.27 15.72 40.39
N LYS A 349 5.30 15.54 39.57
CA LYS A 349 6.59 16.27 39.70
C LYS A 349 6.46 17.70 39.18
N THR A 350 7.44 18.56 39.47
CA THR A 350 7.44 19.95 38.96
C THR A 350 7.77 19.98 37.47
N TYR A 351 6.86 20.50 36.66
CA TYR A 351 7.06 20.75 35.23
C TYR A 351 7.09 22.25 34.95
N LEU A 352 8.23 22.75 34.49
CA LEU A 352 8.36 24.15 34.07
C LEU A 352 7.65 24.38 32.72
N ALA A 353 7.09 25.58 32.56
CA ALA A 353 6.64 26.02 31.25
C ALA A 353 7.84 26.14 30.30
N LEU A 354 7.65 25.74 29.05
CA LEU A 354 8.71 25.84 28.06
C LEU A 354 8.95 27.31 27.68
N ALA A 355 10.22 27.67 27.49
CA ALA A 355 10.61 29.01 27.10
C ALA A 355 9.99 29.39 25.73
N PRO A 356 9.70 30.69 25.51
CA PRO A 356 9.20 31.16 24.24
C PRO A 356 10.24 31.00 23.13
N VAL A 357 9.78 30.60 21.95
CA VAL A 357 10.63 30.38 20.77
C VAL A 357 11.23 31.71 20.27
N ALA A 358 12.38 31.64 19.60
CA ALA A 358 13.12 32.82 19.14
C ALA A 358 12.33 33.65 18.11
N ASP A 359 11.61 32.99 17.21
CA ASP A 359 10.80 33.63 16.16
C ASP A 359 9.53 34.30 16.73
N THR A 360 9.30 35.56 16.37
CA THR A 360 8.20 36.38 16.90
C THR A 360 6.82 35.89 16.45
N SER A 361 6.71 35.35 15.23
CA SER A 361 5.44 34.87 14.67
C SER A 361 5.03 33.53 15.29
N ALA A 362 5.99 32.61 15.43
CA ALA A 362 5.78 31.35 16.12
C ALA A 362 5.53 31.58 17.62
N ARG A 363 6.21 32.56 18.25
CA ARG A 363 5.97 32.95 19.65
C ARG A 363 4.53 33.39 19.88
N GLN A 364 3.97 34.24 19.02
CA GLN A 364 2.58 34.70 19.18
C GLN A 364 1.57 33.55 19.06
N ARG A 365 1.80 32.58 18.17
CA ARG A 365 0.94 31.41 18.02
C ARG A 365 1.08 30.42 19.17
N LEU A 366 2.31 30.22 19.66
CA LEU A 366 2.59 29.35 20.80
C LEU A 366 2.08 29.93 22.12
N LEU A 367 2.03 31.25 22.30
CA LEU A 367 1.46 31.88 23.50
C LEU A 367 0.00 31.49 23.74
N LEU A 368 -0.77 31.22 22.68
CA LEU A 368 -2.18 30.82 22.78
C LEU A 368 -2.38 29.32 23.08
N ALA A 369 -1.33 28.51 22.93
CA ALA A 369 -1.37 27.05 23.06
C ALA A 369 -0.26 26.49 23.99
N ALA A 370 0.38 27.35 24.78
CA ALA A 370 1.46 26.96 25.68
C ALA A 370 0.90 26.20 26.88
N ALA A 371 1.46 25.02 27.16
CA ALA A 371 1.03 24.26 28.33
C ALA A 371 1.56 24.94 29.61
N PRO A 372 0.69 25.20 30.61
CA PRO A 372 1.07 25.90 31.84
C PRO A 372 2.08 25.12 32.67
N ALA A 373 2.84 25.80 33.53
CA ALA A 373 3.71 25.13 34.49
C ALA A 373 2.86 24.32 35.49
N ILE A 374 3.32 23.13 35.84
CA ILE A 374 2.66 22.24 36.80
C ILE A 374 3.56 22.17 38.03
N ALA A 375 3.05 22.63 39.17
CA ALA A 375 3.80 22.56 40.43
C ALA A 375 3.74 21.13 40.99
N ALA A 376 4.83 20.66 41.60
CA ALA A 376 4.81 19.39 42.31
C ALA A 376 3.69 19.35 43.35
N GLY A 377 2.99 18.22 43.44
CA GLY A 377 1.80 18.11 44.31
C GLY A 377 0.48 18.39 43.59
N THR A 378 0.48 18.83 42.34
CA THR A 378 -0.77 19.07 41.58
C THR A 378 -1.33 17.72 41.07
N PRO A 379 -2.62 17.43 41.23
CA PRO A 379 -3.25 16.28 40.58
C PRO A 379 -3.11 16.38 39.06
N ILE A 380 -2.55 15.36 38.42
CA ILE A 380 -2.47 15.31 36.95
C ILE A 380 -3.86 14.97 36.43
N ASN A 381 -4.36 15.75 35.49
CA ASN A 381 -5.64 15.56 34.84
C ASN A 381 -5.47 15.53 33.32
N ASP A 382 -6.51 15.09 32.61
CA ASP A 382 -6.56 15.05 31.15
C ASP A 382 -6.24 16.41 30.50
N ASP A 383 -6.61 17.52 31.15
CA ASP A 383 -6.40 18.87 30.63
C ASP A 383 -4.91 19.23 30.49
N PHE A 384 -4.07 18.82 31.46
CA PHE A 384 -2.63 19.03 31.39
C PHE A 384 -1.97 18.19 30.28
N LEU A 385 -2.42 16.95 30.11
CA LEU A 385 -1.95 16.07 29.04
C LEU A 385 -2.36 16.61 27.66
N LEU A 386 -3.61 17.05 27.51
CA LEU A 386 -4.12 17.65 26.28
C LEU A 386 -3.36 18.93 25.93
N SER A 387 -3.11 19.79 26.92
CA SER A 387 -2.33 21.02 26.74
C SER A 387 -0.89 20.74 26.30
N ALA A 388 -0.21 19.77 26.93
CA ALA A 388 1.14 19.37 26.56
C ALA A 388 1.21 18.77 25.14
N ARG A 389 0.22 17.95 24.78
CA ARG A 389 0.09 17.40 23.43
C ARG A 389 -0.10 18.49 22.39
N MET A 390 -1.02 19.43 22.64
CA MET A 390 -1.28 20.58 21.75
C MET A 390 -0.02 21.43 21.54
N GLU A 391 0.72 21.74 22.61
CA GLU A 391 1.98 22.48 22.53
C GLU A 391 3.01 21.74 21.66
N ARG A 392 3.15 20.41 21.81
CA ARG A 392 4.05 19.59 20.98
C ARG A 392 3.64 19.61 19.51
N GLN A 393 2.37 19.38 19.17
CA GLN A 393 1.96 19.36 17.75
C GLN A 393 2.15 20.73 17.08
N LEU A 394 1.91 21.83 17.81
CA LEU A 394 2.12 23.16 17.26
C LEU A 394 3.61 23.46 17.02
N ARG A 395 4.50 23.04 17.92
CA ARG A 395 5.96 23.16 17.72
C ARG A 395 6.45 22.33 16.53
N GLU A 396 5.87 21.15 16.28
CA GLU A 396 6.18 20.36 15.08
C GLU A 396 5.76 21.06 13.79
N LEU A 397 4.57 21.67 13.77
CA LEU A 397 4.09 22.45 12.62
C LEU A 397 4.97 23.68 12.36
N GLU A 398 5.38 24.40 13.40
CA GLU A 398 6.28 25.55 13.26
C GLU A 398 7.72 25.12 12.89
N ALA A 399 8.15 23.92 13.29
CA ALA A 399 9.42 23.35 12.85
C ALA A 399 9.42 22.98 11.36
N GLN A 400 8.29 22.53 10.81
CA GLN A 400 8.13 22.33 9.36
C GLN A 400 8.23 23.65 8.58
N ARG A 401 7.89 24.78 9.22
CA ARG A 401 8.03 26.15 8.68
C ARG A 401 9.41 26.76 8.91
N GLY A 402 10.32 26.04 9.57
CA GLY A 402 11.66 26.52 9.92
C GLY A 402 11.69 27.58 11.03
N MET A 403 10.57 27.80 11.72
CA MET A 403 10.44 28.84 12.76
C MET A 403 10.76 28.33 14.18
N VAL A 404 10.80 27.01 14.36
CA VAL A 404 11.13 26.33 15.62
C VAL A 404 12.20 25.27 15.34
N THR A 405 13.20 25.18 16.22
CA THR A 405 14.30 24.23 16.06
C THR A 405 13.86 22.82 16.42
N ARG A 406 14.56 21.81 15.86
CA ARG A 406 14.35 20.40 16.23
C ARG A 406 14.56 20.15 17.73
N HIS A 407 15.44 20.91 18.37
CA HIS A 407 15.68 20.83 19.81
C HIS A 407 14.46 21.27 20.62
N GLU A 408 13.82 22.38 20.23
CA GLU A 408 12.61 22.89 20.90
C GLU A 408 11.39 21.95 20.76
N VAL A 409 11.33 21.19 19.67
CA VAL A 409 10.33 20.11 19.49
C VAL A 409 10.63 18.94 20.40
N LEU A 410 11.89 18.49 20.46
CA LEU A 410 12.31 17.37 21.32
C LEU A 410 12.00 17.64 22.80
N VAL A 411 12.26 18.87 23.27
CA VAL A 411 11.95 19.27 24.65
C VAL A 411 10.43 19.17 24.94
N ALA A 412 9.58 19.53 23.97
CA ALA A 412 8.12 19.40 24.11
C ALA A 412 7.65 17.94 24.08
N MET A 413 8.27 17.09 23.25
CA MET A 413 7.99 15.65 23.23
C MET A 413 8.34 14.98 24.55
N VAL A 414 9.50 15.31 25.12
CA VAL A 414 9.92 14.79 26.44
C VAL A 414 8.92 15.22 27.51
N ARG A 415 8.51 16.49 27.51
CA ARG A 415 7.52 17.02 28.46
C ARG A 415 6.16 16.31 28.34
N GLU A 416 5.62 16.14 27.14
CA GLU A 416 4.37 15.38 26.91
C GLU A 416 4.50 13.94 27.43
N HIS A 417 5.58 13.25 27.07
CA HIS A 417 5.79 11.86 27.45
C HIS A 417 5.87 11.70 28.96
N THR A 418 6.56 12.59 29.67
CA THR A 418 6.63 12.54 31.14
C THR A 418 5.29 12.78 31.81
N ILE A 419 4.48 13.72 31.32
CA ILE A 419 3.13 13.98 31.85
C ILE A 419 2.21 12.79 31.57
N LEU A 420 2.31 12.19 30.37
CA LEU A 420 1.54 11.00 30.00
C LEU A 420 1.87 9.80 30.90
N MET A 421 3.14 9.57 31.21
CA MET A 421 3.55 8.47 32.10
C MET A 421 3.00 8.66 33.51
N GLU A 422 3.11 9.86 34.09
CA GLU A 422 2.58 10.11 35.44
C GLU A 422 1.03 10.11 35.46
N HIS A 423 0.37 10.52 34.37
CA HIS A 423 -1.09 10.37 34.20
C HIS A 423 -1.51 8.90 34.15
N ALA A 424 -0.80 8.10 33.35
CA ALA A 424 -1.07 6.66 33.20
C ALA A 424 -0.86 5.90 34.53
N GLU A 425 0.16 6.27 35.30
CA GLU A 425 0.38 5.74 36.64
C GLU A 425 -0.77 6.11 37.61
N ALA A 426 -1.33 7.32 37.50
CA ALA A 426 -2.41 7.79 38.35
C ALA A 426 -3.78 7.15 38.01
N GLU A 427 -4.11 7.00 36.73
CA GLU A 427 -5.38 6.41 36.28
C GLU A 427 -5.37 4.88 36.26
N CYS A 428 -4.22 4.27 35.96
CA CYS A 428 -4.04 2.83 35.84
C CYS A 428 -2.93 2.32 36.78
N PRO A 429 -3.09 2.41 38.11
CA PRO A 429 -2.06 1.98 39.07
C PRO A 429 -1.75 0.48 39.03
N ARG A 430 -2.49 -0.33 38.26
CA ARG A 430 -2.25 -1.77 38.07
C ARG A 430 -1.53 -2.13 36.77
N ALA A 431 -1.33 -1.19 35.84
CA ALA A 431 -0.66 -1.46 34.57
C ALA A 431 0.86 -1.21 34.62
N VAL A 432 1.38 -0.53 35.65
CA VAL A 432 2.77 -0.01 35.70
C VAL A 432 3.56 -0.48 36.94
N VAL A 433 3.07 -1.45 37.72
CA VAL A 433 3.84 -1.95 38.89
C VAL A 433 4.84 -3.02 38.42
N PRO A 434 6.15 -2.86 38.66
CA PRO A 434 7.10 -3.96 38.52
C PRO A 434 6.77 -5.02 39.57
N MET A 435 6.52 -6.25 39.11
CA MET A 435 6.23 -7.38 40.00
C MET A 435 7.51 -7.75 40.77
N VAL A 436 7.67 -7.22 41.99
CA VAL A 436 8.76 -7.61 42.90
C VAL A 436 8.31 -8.85 43.66
N MET A 437 8.95 -9.99 43.41
CA MET A 437 8.80 -11.22 44.18
C MET A 437 9.50 -11.05 45.55
N PRO A 438 8.85 -11.34 46.70
CA PRO A 438 9.54 -11.30 47.98
C PRO A 438 10.54 -12.46 48.11
N SER A 439 11.80 -12.14 48.39
CA SER A 439 12.81 -13.11 48.86
C SER A 439 12.33 -13.79 50.14
N ALA A 440 12.12 -15.10 50.10
CA ALA A 440 11.94 -15.90 51.29
C ALA A 440 13.31 -16.12 51.95
N THR A 441 13.57 -15.38 53.03
CA THR A 441 14.63 -15.66 53.99
C THR A 441 14.29 -16.98 54.71
N LEU A 442 15.18 -17.96 54.60
CA LEU A 442 15.19 -19.21 55.36
C LEU A 442 15.42 -18.94 56.85
N GLN A 443 14.50 -19.38 57.72
CA GLN A 443 14.78 -19.92 59.05
C GLN A 443 13.84 -21.08 59.35
#